data_AF-A0A7C6ZXU1-F1
#
_entry.id   AF-A0A7C6ZXU1-F1
#
_cell.length_a   1.000
_cell.length_b   1.000
_cell.length_c   1.000
_cell.angle_alpha   90.00
_cell.angle_beta   90.00
_cell.angle_gamma   90.00
#
_symmetry.space_group_name_H-M   'P 1'
#
loop_
_entity.id
_entity.type
_entity.pdbx_description
1 polymer ?
#
loop_
_entity_poly.entity_id
_entity_poly.type
_entity_poly.pdbx_seq_one_letter_code
_entity_poly.pdbx_strand_id
1 'polypeptide(L)' 'DRICAYIKCIEELKAGNGEFLKAQQAIKKRIEAINLPEVRYFMDHFVENFSLTLDELN' A
#
# COMPACT_ATOMS: atom_id res chain seq x y z
N ASP A 1 -6.59 9.08 -4.08
CA ASP A 1 -5.24 9.49 -4.51
C ASP A 1 -4.09 8.85 -3.73
N ARG A 2 -3.78 9.23 -2.49
CA ARG A 2 -2.56 8.76 -1.79
C ARG A 2 -2.51 7.25 -1.56
N ILE A 3 -3.61 6.67 -1.06
CA ILE A 3 -3.71 5.22 -0.82
C ILE A 3 -3.65 4.46 -2.16
N CYS A 4 -4.35 4.93 -3.19
CA CYS A 4 -4.27 4.34 -4.54
C CYS A 4 -2.83 4.36 -5.09
N ALA A 5 -2.10 5.47 -4.91
CA ALA A 5 -0.71 5.56 -5.32
C ALA A 5 0.20 4.60 -4.53
N TYR A 6 -0.08 4.39 -3.24
CA TYR A 6 0.61 3.41 -2.41
C TYR A 6 0.34 1.97 -2.89
N ILE A 7 -0.92 1.63 -3.17
CA ILE A 7 -1.32 0.33 -3.73
C ILE A 7 -0.62 0.09 -5.07
N LYS A 8 -0.58 1.10 -5.96
CA LYS A 8 0.14 0.99 -7.23
C LYS A 8 1.63 0.68 -7.03
N CYS A 9 2.27 1.26 -6.01
CA CYS A 9 3.65 0.93 -5.67
C CYS A 9 3.80 -0.54 -5.22
N ILE A 10 2.84 -1.07 -4.44
CA ILE A 10 2.83 -2.49 -4.03
C ILE A 10 2.77 -3.38 -5.27
N GLU A 11 1.86 -3.09 -6.21
CA GLU A 11 1.71 -3.87 -7.45
C GLU A 11 2.98 -3.86 -8.31
N GLU A 12 3.61 -2.69 -8.49
CA GLU A 12 4.86 -2.55 -9.24
C GLU A 12 6.01 -3.33 -8.57
N LEU A 13 6.13 -3.24 -7.25
CA LEU A 13 7.15 -4.00 -6.50
C LEU A 13 6.92 -5.50 -6.61
N LYS A 14 5.66 -5.95 -6.57
CA LYS A 14 5.28 -7.34 -6.79
C LYS A 14 5.60 -7.81 -8.21
N ALA A 15 5.47 -6.93 -9.20
CA ALA A 15 5.88 -7.19 -10.58
C ALA A 15 7.41 -7.15 -10.78
N GLY A 16 8.21 -6.93 -9.73
CA GLY A 16 9.67 -6.89 -9.77
C GLY A 16 10.25 -5.51 -10.09
N ASN A 17 9.42 -4.47 -10.15
CA ASN A 17 9.87 -3.10 -10.43
C ASN A 17 10.33 -2.39 -9.15
N GLY A 18 11.61 -2.56 -8.83
CA GLY A 18 12.25 -1.98 -7.64
C GLY A 18 12.33 -0.45 -7.58
N GLU A 19 12.08 0.26 -8.70
CA GLU A 19 12.13 1.73 -8.75
C GLU A 19 11.10 2.37 -7.80
N PHE A 20 10.00 1.65 -7.53
CA PHE A 20 8.90 2.12 -6.71
C PHE A 20 9.15 2.01 -5.20
N LEU A 21 10.24 1.38 -4.75
CA LEU A 21 10.50 1.18 -3.31
C LEU A 21 10.59 2.50 -2.54
N LYS A 22 11.32 3.48 -3.08
CA LYS A 22 11.46 4.80 -2.44
C LYS A 22 10.13 5.57 -2.44
N ALA A 23 9.38 5.47 -3.52
CA ALA A 23 8.06 6.11 -3.65
C ALA A 23 7.07 5.52 -2.63
N GLN A 24 7.02 4.19 -2.51
CA GLN A 24 6.20 3.48 -1.54
C GLN A 24 6.47 3.97 -0.12
N GLN A 25 7.74 4.00 0.31
CA GLN A 25 8.13 4.44 1.65
C GLN A 25 7.75 5.90 1.92
N ALA A 26 7.96 6.79 0.94
CA ALA A 26 7.61 8.20 1.07
C ALA A 26 6.10 8.41 1.18
N ILE A 27 5.31 7.68 0.38
CA ILE A 27 3.86 7.74 0.41
C ILE A 27 3.32 7.14 1.72
N LYS A 28 3.88 6.02 2.19
CA LYS A 28 3.50 5.37 3.46
C LYS A 28 3.59 6.34 4.63
N LYS A 29 4.72 7.04 4.76
CA LYS A 29 4.91 8.07 5.80
C LYS A 29 3.86 9.19 5.72
N ARG A 30 3.49 9.61 4.51
CA ARG A 30 2.45 10.64 4.31
C ARG A 30 1.05 10.13 4.65
N ILE A 31 0.79 8.84 4.51
CA ILE A 31 -0.47 8.20 4.92
C ILE A 31 -0.51 8.03 6.43
N GLU A 32 0.58 7.55 7.05
CA GLU A 32 0.70 7.37 8.50
C GLU A 32 0.60 8.71 9.26
N ALA A 33 0.96 9.83 8.64
CA ALA A 33 0.78 11.17 9.19
C ALA A 33 -0.69 11.64 9.19
N ILE A 34 -1.61 10.93 8.51
CA ILE A 34 -3.03 11.25 8.51
C ILE A 34 -3.66 10.71 9.80
N ASN A 35 -4.02 11.59 10.71
CA ASN A 35 -4.63 11.23 12.00
C ASN A 35 -6.15 11.01 11.87
N LEU A 36 -6.54 10.03 11.04
CA LEU A 36 -7.93 9.63 10.84
C LEU A 36 -8.08 8.12 11.11
N PRO A 37 -9.05 7.71 11.95
CA PRO A 37 -9.24 6.31 12.32
C PRO A 37 -9.59 5.43 11.12
N GLU A 38 -10.36 5.92 10.15
CA GLU A 38 -10.73 5.20 8.94
C GLU A 38 -9.53 4.93 8.02
N VAL A 39 -8.57 5.87 7.96
CA VAL A 39 -7.34 5.67 7.18
C VAL A 39 -6.49 4.59 7.84
N ARG A 40 -6.32 4.66 9.16
CA ARG A 40 -5.62 3.62 9.91
C ARG A 40 -6.28 2.26 9.76
N TYR A 41 -7.60 2.19 9.93
CA TYR A 41 -8.36 0.96 9.75
C TYR A 41 -8.12 0.37 8.36
N PHE A 42 -8.16 1.21 7.31
CA PHE A 42 -7.93 0.73 5.96
C PHE A 42 -6.53 0.16 5.75
N MET A 43 -5.51 0.87 6.23
CA MET A 43 -4.12 0.45 6.13
C MET A 43 -3.84 -0.83 6.92
N ASP A 44 -4.47 -0.99 8.08
CA ASP A 44 -4.25 -2.14 8.96
C ASP A 44 -5.04 -3.40 8.49
N HIS A 45 -6.21 -3.24 7.84
CA HIS A 45 -7.10 -4.38 7.53
C HIS A 45 -7.17 -4.74 6.04
N PHE A 46 -6.91 -3.81 5.12
CA PHE A 46 -7.07 -4.06 3.68
C PHE A 46 -5.78 -3.98 2.90
N VAL A 47 -4.79 -3.19 3.32
CA VAL A 47 -3.58 -2.95 2.51
C VAL A 47 -2.73 -4.20 2.32
N GLU A 48 -2.66 -5.10 3.31
CA GLU A 48 -1.89 -6.35 3.20
C GLU A 48 -2.42 -7.24 2.07
N ASN A 49 -3.73 -7.24 1.85
CA ASN A 49 -4.39 -8.04 0.80
C ASN A 49 -3.96 -7.63 -0.62
N PHE A 50 -3.49 -6.40 -0.84
CA PHE A 50 -2.97 -5.97 -2.15
C PHE A 50 -1.59 -6.55 -2.46
N SER A 51 -0.91 -7.14 -1.46
CA SER A 51 0.34 -7.87 -1.66
C SER A 51 0.08 -9.34 -2.05
N LEU A 52 -1.10 -9.86 -1.71
CA LEU A 52 -1.54 -11.22 -1.98
C LEU A 52 -1.99 -11.38 -3.45
N THR A 53 -1.80 -12.57 -4.00
CA THR A 53 -2.39 -13.02 -5.26
C THR A 53 -3.84 -13.43 -5.03
N LEU A 54 -4.61 -13.60 -6.10
CA LEU A 54 -6.01 -14.04 -5.99
C LEU A 54 -6.14 -15.39 -5.26
N ASP A 55 -5.18 -16.29 -5.43
CA ASP A 55 -5.16 -17.60 -4.76
C ASP A 55 -4.81 -17.50 -3.26
N GLU A 56 -4.17 -16.41 -2.84
CA GLU A 56 -3.79 -16.15 -1.45
C GLU A 56 -4.89 -15.42 -0.65
N LEU A 57 -5.95 -14.94 -1.33
CA LEU A 57 -7.13 -14.34 -0.71
C LEU A 57 -8.15 -15.45 -0.36
N ASN A 58 -7.96 -16.14 0.76
CA ASN A 58 -8.92 -17.13 1.30
C ASN A 58 -9.76 -16.57 2.43
#